data_AF-V9L6L4-F1
#
_entry.id   AF-V9L6L4-F1
#
_cell.length_a   1.000
_cell.length_b   1.000
_cell.length_c   1.000
_cell.angle_alpha   90.00
_cell.angle_beta   90.00
_cell.angle_gamma   90.00
#
_symmetry.space_group_name_H-M   'P 1'
#
loop_
_entity.id
_entity.type
_entity.pdbx_description
1 polymer ?
#
loop_
_entity_poly.entity_id
_entity_poly.type
_entity_poly.pdbx_seq_one_letter_code
_entity_poly.pdbx_strand_id
1 'polypeptide(L)'
;LPQYTLWGPQPQALGPANLRLNTLRNQEAPKFALDQELKIILLNAPGKCLPYAVVEGMVKSVKETLDSQFVDNCKGVIQRLVLQEHKMVWNRTTHLWNDCEKVIHQRTNTVPFDLVPPNGSAGIAVRVNKPLEATELDLETVYEKFHPTVQTFTDIIGHYISGERPKGIKETEEMLRDRELVTGVGELVLDNNFIKLQPPKPGLQFYLSRVDFESLIRKQENKVKLWKALTLLFGLVTCATTFFILRRRYRRFRSEQERGRLHREMAEAKSRRMRELGKGEEADVSPAACSICLASERSCVFLECGHVCSCHECYRALPSPKKCPICRDVISRVVPLYNS
;
A
#
# COMPACT_ATOMS: atom_id res chain seq x y z
N LEU A 1 -13.91 16.75 34.83
CA LEU A 1 -13.02 16.16 33.81
C LEU A 1 -12.85 14.66 34.10
N PRO A 2 -13.65 13.77 33.50
CA PRO A 2 -13.31 12.36 33.42
C PRO A 2 -12.72 12.04 32.04
N GLN A 3 -11.58 11.35 32.04
CA GLN A 3 -10.93 10.80 30.86
C GLN A 3 -11.73 9.58 30.36
N TYR A 4 -12.34 9.70 29.19
CA TYR A 4 -12.91 8.56 28.47
C TYR A 4 -11.77 7.82 27.75
N THR A 5 -11.51 6.60 28.19
CA THR A 5 -10.65 5.62 27.55
C THR A 5 -11.31 5.10 26.27
N LEU A 6 -10.85 5.61 25.13
CA LEU A 6 -11.18 5.09 23.79
C LEU A 6 -10.40 3.80 23.53
N TRP A 7 -10.95 2.66 23.97
CA TRP A 7 -10.56 1.34 23.45
C TRP A 7 -11.78 0.72 22.77
N GLY A 8 -11.96 1.04 21.49
CA GLY A 8 -12.81 0.24 20.61
C GLY A 8 -12.18 -1.14 20.38
N PRO A 9 -12.97 -2.17 20.03
CA PRO A 9 -12.43 -3.50 19.77
C PRO A 9 -11.41 -3.44 18.63
N GLN A 10 -10.20 -3.91 18.93
CA GLN A 10 -9.14 -4.15 17.95
C GLN A 10 -9.70 -4.99 16.79
N PRO A 11 -9.51 -4.58 15.52
CA PRO A 11 -9.81 -5.48 14.41
C PRO A 11 -8.91 -6.70 14.57
N GLN A 12 -9.53 -7.88 14.70
CA GLN A 12 -8.83 -9.15 14.70
C GLN A 12 -7.88 -9.17 13.50
N ALA A 13 -6.60 -9.33 13.78
CA ALA A 13 -5.54 -9.31 12.80
C ALA A 13 -5.89 -10.24 11.63
N LEU A 14 -6.07 -9.65 10.45
CA LEU A 14 -6.09 -10.35 9.17
C LEU A 14 -4.71 -11.00 9.01
N GLY A 15 -4.57 -12.23 9.49
CA GLY A 15 -3.41 -13.07 9.19
C GLY A 15 -3.21 -13.16 7.66
N PRO A 16 -1.96 -13.31 7.19
CA PRO A 16 -1.66 -13.24 5.77
C PRO A 16 -2.52 -14.23 5.01
N ALA A 17 -3.27 -13.75 4.01
CA ALA A 17 -4.15 -14.57 3.18
C ALA A 17 -3.46 -15.82 2.61
N ASN A 18 -2.12 -15.77 2.45
CA ASN A 18 -1.27 -16.90 2.08
C ASN A 18 -1.37 -18.12 3.02
N LEU A 19 -1.63 -17.93 4.33
CA LEU A 19 -1.81 -19.06 5.25
C LEU A 19 -3.17 -19.76 5.04
N ARG A 20 -4.21 -18.98 4.71
CA ARG A 20 -5.58 -19.49 4.42
C ARG A 20 -5.66 -20.22 3.08
N LEU A 21 -4.84 -19.82 2.11
CA LEU A 21 -4.84 -20.35 0.74
C LEU A 21 -4.16 -21.72 0.61
N ASN A 22 -3.19 -22.04 1.49
CA ASN A 22 -2.52 -23.34 1.47
C ASN A 22 -3.30 -24.43 2.22
N THR A 23 -4.21 -24.07 3.12
CA THR A 23 -4.98 -25.03 3.94
C THR A 23 -5.99 -25.81 3.09
N LEU A 24 -6.77 -25.10 2.26
CA LEU A 24 -7.73 -25.74 1.35
C LEU A 24 -7.08 -26.60 0.27
N ARG A 25 -5.88 -26.24 -0.21
CA ARG A 25 -5.20 -26.93 -1.30
C ARG A 25 -4.41 -28.17 -0.86
N ASN A 26 -3.84 -28.18 0.34
CA ASN A 26 -3.06 -29.32 0.84
C ASN A 26 -3.93 -30.39 1.53
N GLN A 27 -5.24 -30.15 1.64
CA GLN A 27 -6.18 -31.07 2.27
C GLN A 27 -7.12 -31.54 1.16
N GLU A 28 -6.70 -32.57 0.42
CA GLU A 28 -7.60 -33.33 -0.45
C GLU A 28 -8.72 -33.89 0.41
N ALA A 29 -9.83 -33.16 0.50
CA ALA A 29 -11.01 -33.59 1.22
C ALA A 29 -11.80 -34.50 0.27
N PRO A 30 -11.85 -35.82 0.52
CA PRO A 30 -12.64 -36.71 -0.31
C PRO A 30 -14.12 -36.31 -0.26
N LYS A 31 -14.74 -36.27 -1.43
CA LYS A 31 -16.17 -36.04 -1.59
C LYS A 31 -16.90 -37.36 -1.42
N PHE A 32 -17.88 -37.38 -0.52
CA PHE A 32 -18.71 -38.56 -0.28
C PHE A 32 -20.16 -38.29 -0.65
N ALA A 33 -20.77 -39.29 -1.28
CA ALA A 33 -22.21 -39.32 -1.47
C ALA A 33 -22.92 -39.70 -0.16
N LEU A 34 -24.18 -39.27 -0.03
CA LEU A 34 -25.02 -39.55 1.14
C LEU A 34 -25.68 -40.94 1.05
N ASP A 35 -24.88 -42.00 0.99
CA ASP A 35 -25.30 -43.39 0.80
C ASP A 35 -24.82 -44.33 1.92
N GLN A 36 -25.12 -45.64 1.79
CA GLN A 36 -24.66 -46.64 2.76
C GLN A 36 -23.13 -46.83 2.77
N GLU A 37 -22.45 -46.50 1.67
CA GLU A 37 -20.99 -46.62 1.58
C GLU A 37 -20.31 -45.66 2.56
N LEU A 38 -20.80 -44.42 2.66
CA LEU A 38 -20.30 -43.45 3.64
C LEU A 38 -20.35 -44.00 5.09
N LYS A 39 -21.41 -44.73 5.44
CA LYS A 39 -21.53 -45.34 6.77
C LYS A 39 -20.54 -46.47 6.98
N ILE A 40 -20.28 -47.29 5.95
CA ILE A 40 -19.28 -48.35 6.00
C ILE A 40 -17.88 -47.74 6.18
N ILE A 41 -17.56 -46.67 5.44
CA ILE A 41 -16.28 -45.96 5.54
C ILE A 41 -16.11 -45.40 6.96
N LEU A 42 -17.12 -44.75 7.52
CA LEU A 42 -17.07 -44.24 8.90
C LEU A 42 -16.93 -45.35 9.94
N LEU A 43 -17.58 -46.51 9.74
CA LEU A 43 -17.44 -47.65 10.66
C LEU A 43 -16.02 -48.22 10.65
N ASN A 44 -15.35 -48.21 9.50
CA ASN A 44 -13.99 -48.71 9.33
C ASN A 44 -12.92 -47.66 9.70
N ALA A 45 -13.29 -46.39 9.82
CA ALA A 45 -12.37 -45.32 10.17
C ALA A 45 -11.96 -45.35 11.66
N PRO A 46 -10.71 -45.01 11.99
CA PRO A 46 -10.24 -44.96 13.37
C PRO A 46 -11.06 -43.93 14.17
N GLY A 47 -11.66 -44.37 15.28
CA GLY A 47 -12.52 -43.50 16.10
C GLY A 47 -13.88 -43.17 15.48
N LYS A 48 -14.28 -43.86 14.41
CA LYS A 48 -15.52 -43.64 13.66
C LYS A 48 -15.68 -42.20 13.15
N CYS A 49 -14.56 -41.54 12.86
CA CYS A 49 -14.53 -40.17 12.41
C CYS A 49 -13.62 -39.99 11.19
N LEU A 50 -14.04 -39.12 10.28
CA LEU A 50 -13.24 -38.62 9.18
C LEU A 50 -12.91 -37.15 9.49
N PRO A 51 -11.62 -36.82 9.67
CA PRO A 51 -11.21 -35.50 10.15
C PRO A 51 -11.59 -34.37 9.19
N TYR A 52 -11.67 -34.67 7.90
CA TYR A 52 -11.97 -33.68 6.87
C TYR A 52 -12.59 -34.36 5.64
N ALA A 53 -13.81 -33.98 5.31
CA ALA A 53 -14.59 -34.58 4.24
C ALA A 53 -15.58 -33.56 3.65
N VAL A 54 -15.97 -33.80 2.39
CA VAL A 54 -16.99 -33.00 1.70
C VAL A 54 -18.25 -33.82 1.54
N VAL A 55 -19.39 -33.26 1.94
CA VAL A 55 -20.72 -33.82 1.71
C VAL A 55 -21.61 -32.81 1.02
N GLU A 56 -22.42 -33.28 0.09
CA GLU A 56 -23.42 -32.47 -0.60
C GLU A 56 -24.79 -33.08 -0.38
N GLY A 57 -25.75 -32.24 0.02
CA GLY A 57 -27.10 -32.69 0.27
C GLY A 57 -28.10 -31.54 0.28
N MET A 58 -29.36 -31.89 0.13
CA MET A 58 -30.46 -30.97 0.35
C MET A 58 -30.65 -30.75 1.83
N VAL A 59 -30.83 -29.49 2.21
CA VAL A 59 -31.20 -29.11 3.56
C VAL A 59 -32.59 -29.64 3.89
N LYS A 60 -32.73 -30.28 5.04
CA LYS A 60 -34.02 -30.70 5.60
C LYS A 60 -34.07 -30.36 7.08
N SER A 61 -35.06 -29.58 7.50
CA SER A 61 -35.24 -29.28 8.93
C SER A 61 -35.59 -30.52 9.74
N VAL A 62 -35.03 -30.63 10.96
CA VAL A 62 -35.38 -31.70 11.91
C VAL A 62 -36.64 -31.34 12.70
N LYS A 63 -36.82 -30.04 12.95
CA LYS A 63 -37.98 -29.44 13.64
C LYS A 63 -38.76 -28.54 12.68
N GLU A 64 -39.62 -27.70 13.23
CA GLU A 64 -40.27 -26.61 12.49
C GLU A 64 -39.23 -25.68 11.85
N THR A 65 -39.49 -25.30 10.61
CA THR A 65 -38.69 -24.35 9.84
C THR A 65 -38.87 -22.93 10.38
N LEU A 66 -37.89 -22.08 10.12
CA LEU A 66 -38.01 -20.64 10.34
C LEU A 66 -38.72 -20.00 9.15
N ASP A 67 -39.73 -19.18 9.43
CA ASP A 67 -40.38 -18.34 8.43
C ASP A 67 -39.67 -16.98 8.30
N SER A 68 -39.59 -16.49 7.06
CA SER A 68 -39.10 -15.14 6.76
C SER A 68 -40.02 -14.09 7.38
N GLN A 69 -39.43 -12.97 7.82
CA GLN A 69 -40.19 -11.84 8.37
C GLN A 69 -40.72 -10.90 7.28
N PHE A 70 -40.13 -10.94 6.09
CA PHE A 70 -40.42 -9.99 5.01
C PHE A 70 -40.99 -10.61 3.74
N VAL A 71 -40.85 -11.93 3.56
CA VAL A 71 -41.25 -12.65 2.34
C VAL A 71 -42.17 -13.82 2.68
N ASP A 72 -43.38 -13.77 2.16
CA ASP A 72 -44.36 -14.85 2.32
C ASP A 72 -43.86 -16.16 1.69
N ASN A 73 -44.18 -17.29 2.32
CA ASN A 73 -43.78 -18.65 1.90
C ASN A 73 -42.26 -18.90 1.82
N CYS A 74 -41.41 -18.01 2.35
CA CYS A 74 -39.97 -18.25 2.43
C CYS A 74 -39.63 -18.93 3.76
N LYS A 75 -39.23 -20.21 3.69
CA LYS A 75 -38.91 -21.04 4.86
C LYS A 75 -37.44 -21.49 4.82
N GLY A 76 -36.81 -21.52 5.98
CA GLY A 76 -35.39 -21.88 6.09
C GLY A 76 -34.99 -22.48 7.41
N VAL A 77 -33.72 -22.87 7.49
CA VAL A 77 -33.11 -23.48 8.69
C VAL A 77 -32.18 -22.52 9.43
N ILE A 78 -31.66 -21.52 8.72
CA ILE A 78 -30.88 -20.41 9.28
C ILE A 78 -31.49 -19.13 8.76
N GLN A 79 -31.67 -18.15 9.64
CA GLN A 79 -32.13 -16.80 9.31
C GLN A 79 -31.18 -15.80 9.96
N ARG A 80 -30.65 -14.86 9.18
CA ARG A 80 -29.84 -13.75 9.64
C ARG A 80 -30.49 -12.44 9.23
N LEU A 81 -30.78 -11.61 10.22
CA LEU A 81 -31.31 -10.27 10.03
C LEU A 81 -30.19 -9.29 10.34
N VAL A 82 -29.86 -8.44 9.38
CA VAL A 82 -28.77 -7.46 9.51
C VAL A 82 -29.34 -6.06 9.26
N LEU A 83 -29.12 -5.17 10.22
CA LEU A 83 -29.31 -3.74 10.06
C LEU A 83 -27.95 -3.09 9.93
N GLN A 84 -27.69 -2.47 8.79
CA GLN A 84 -26.41 -1.88 8.43
C GLN A 84 -26.56 -0.39 8.15
N GLU A 85 -25.81 0.44 8.86
CA GLU A 85 -25.68 1.86 8.59
C GLU A 85 -24.76 2.08 7.39
N HIS A 86 -25.21 2.87 6.43
CA HIS A 86 -24.37 3.38 5.36
C HIS A 86 -24.05 4.84 5.66
N LYS A 87 -22.77 5.18 5.74
CA LYS A 87 -22.29 6.55 5.98
C LYS A 87 -21.05 6.86 5.16
N MET A 88 -20.80 8.13 4.90
CA MET A 88 -19.53 8.60 4.39
C MET A 88 -18.69 9.14 5.54
N VAL A 89 -17.42 8.78 5.56
CA VAL A 89 -16.46 9.27 6.54
C VAL A 89 -15.39 10.08 5.82
N TRP A 90 -15.13 11.29 6.29
CA TRP A 90 -14.08 12.15 5.75
C TRP A 90 -12.71 11.62 6.14
N ASN A 91 -11.91 11.25 5.14
CA ASN A 91 -10.52 10.88 5.36
C ASN A 91 -9.64 12.14 5.38
N ARG A 92 -9.08 12.45 6.55
CA ARG A 92 -8.20 13.62 6.76
C ARG A 92 -6.91 13.57 5.94
N THR A 93 -6.41 12.38 5.60
CA THR A 93 -5.14 12.20 4.88
C THR A 93 -5.32 12.39 3.38
N THR A 94 -6.40 11.85 2.81
CA THR A 94 -6.66 11.93 1.37
C THR A 94 -7.56 13.10 0.98
N HIS A 95 -8.17 13.79 1.96
CA HIS A 95 -9.19 14.82 1.75
C HIS A 95 -10.34 14.33 0.84
N LEU A 96 -10.74 13.06 1.01
CA LEU A 96 -11.83 12.44 0.26
C LEU A 96 -12.85 11.85 1.22
N TRP A 97 -14.12 11.87 0.81
CA TRP A 97 -15.19 11.15 1.49
C TRP A 97 -15.14 9.68 1.08
N ASN A 98 -15.00 8.79 2.05
CA ASN A 98 -15.01 7.35 1.83
C ASN A 98 -16.33 6.76 2.30
N ASP A 99 -16.89 5.87 1.48
CA ASP A 99 -18.04 5.07 1.89
C ASP A 99 -17.64 4.08 2.98
N CYS A 100 -18.48 4.00 4.01
CA CYS A 100 -18.30 3.17 5.17
C CYS A 100 -19.64 2.53 5.52
N GLU A 101 -19.61 1.20 5.67
CA GLU A 101 -20.74 0.40 6.10
C GLU A 101 -20.47 -0.12 7.50
N LYS A 102 -21.46 -0.01 8.39
CA LYS A 102 -21.33 -0.46 9.78
C LYS A 102 -22.57 -1.24 10.19
N VAL A 103 -22.38 -2.49 10.63
CA VAL A 103 -23.48 -3.28 11.21
C VAL A 103 -23.92 -2.63 12.52
N ILE A 104 -25.18 -2.20 12.57
CA ILE A 104 -25.85 -1.63 13.76
C ILE A 104 -26.34 -2.78 14.65
N HIS A 105 -27.02 -3.74 14.02
CA HIS A 105 -27.62 -4.87 14.71
C HIS A 105 -27.57 -6.10 13.81
N GLN A 106 -27.30 -7.25 14.41
CA GLN A 106 -27.36 -8.54 13.73
C GLN A 106 -28.00 -9.56 14.66
N ARG A 107 -29.03 -10.24 14.16
CA ARG A 107 -29.68 -11.36 14.83
C ARG A 107 -29.61 -12.59 13.94
N THR A 108 -29.15 -13.70 14.49
CA THR A 108 -29.11 -14.98 13.76
C THR A 108 -29.91 -16.03 14.53
N ASN A 109 -30.93 -16.59 13.87
CA ASN A 109 -31.73 -17.69 14.38
C ASN A 109 -31.35 -18.96 13.60
N THR A 110 -31.28 -20.10 14.28
CA THR A 110 -30.95 -21.40 13.65
C THR A 110 -31.82 -22.50 14.24
N VAL A 111 -32.31 -23.39 13.38
CA VAL A 111 -32.94 -24.65 13.77
C VAL A 111 -32.04 -25.83 13.38
N PRO A 112 -32.07 -26.96 14.11
CA PRO A 112 -31.33 -28.15 13.71
C PRO A 112 -31.81 -28.68 12.36
N PHE A 113 -30.88 -29.02 11.47
CA PHE A 113 -31.16 -29.53 10.13
C PHE A 113 -30.19 -30.63 9.74
N ASP A 114 -30.66 -31.49 8.84
CA ASP A 114 -29.91 -32.59 8.28
C ASP A 114 -29.71 -32.35 6.77
N LEU A 115 -28.56 -32.77 6.24
CA LEU A 115 -28.32 -32.87 4.81
C LEU A 115 -28.78 -34.25 4.35
N VAL A 116 -29.70 -34.27 3.40
CA VAL A 116 -30.28 -35.50 2.82
C VAL A 116 -29.92 -35.61 1.35
N PRO A 117 -29.86 -36.83 0.79
CA PRO A 117 -29.57 -37.01 -0.64
C PRO A 117 -30.58 -36.24 -1.52
N PRO A 118 -30.11 -35.58 -2.60
CA PRO A 118 -30.95 -34.76 -3.48
C PRO A 118 -32.07 -35.54 -4.18
N ASN A 119 -31.88 -36.85 -4.40
CA ASN A 119 -32.79 -37.68 -5.20
C ASN A 119 -33.95 -38.29 -4.41
N GLY A 120 -34.11 -37.93 -3.13
CA GLY A 120 -35.18 -38.48 -2.27
C GLY A 120 -35.10 -39.98 -2.03
N SER A 121 -34.00 -40.63 -2.44
CA SER A 121 -33.70 -42.03 -2.17
C SER A 121 -33.49 -42.25 -0.66
N ALA A 122 -33.69 -43.48 -0.20
CA ALA A 122 -33.44 -43.91 1.18
C ALA A 122 -31.93 -43.92 1.51
N GLY A 123 -31.26 -42.79 1.34
CA GLY A 123 -29.87 -42.57 1.72
C GLY A 123 -29.75 -42.10 3.16
N ILE A 124 -28.54 -41.69 3.52
CA ILE A 124 -28.20 -41.35 4.90
C ILE A 124 -28.33 -39.85 5.14
N ALA A 125 -28.98 -39.48 6.24
CA ALA A 125 -29.04 -38.11 6.69
C ALA A 125 -27.79 -37.74 7.51
N VAL A 126 -27.17 -36.61 7.19
CA VAL A 126 -26.02 -36.06 7.91
C VAL A 126 -26.45 -34.82 8.67
N ARG A 127 -26.40 -34.88 10.01
CA ARG A 127 -26.78 -33.75 10.87
C ARG A 127 -25.70 -32.70 10.93
N VAL A 128 -26.03 -31.45 10.63
CA VAL A 128 -25.09 -30.34 10.76
C VAL A 128 -25.09 -29.85 12.20
N ASN A 129 -23.94 -29.95 12.88
CA ASN A 129 -23.74 -29.46 14.23
C ASN A 129 -23.02 -28.11 14.19
N LYS A 130 -23.48 -27.16 15.03
CA LYS A 130 -22.88 -25.82 15.17
C LYS A 130 -22.66 -25.09 13.82
N PRO A 131 -23.71 -24.89 13.00
CA PRO A 131 -23.58 -24.29 11.66
C PRO A 131 -23.00 -22.86 11.68
N LEU A 132 -23.13 -22.14 12.79
CA LEU A 132 -22.63 -20.76 12.94
C LEU A 132 -21.12 -20.66 13.16
N GLU A 133 -20.44 -21.77 13.49
CA GLU A 133 -18.97 -21.81 13.61
C GLU A 133 -18.29 -21.97 12.23
N ALA A 134 -19.07 -22.04 11.14
CA ALA A 134 -18.54 -22.09 9.78
C ALA A 134 -17.79 -20.79 9.44
N THR A 135 -16.60 -20.95 8.87
CA THR A 135 -15.73 -19.85 8.43
C THR A 135 -16.33 -19.11 7.24
N GLU A 136 -16.97 -19.85 6.33
CA GLU A 136 -17.77 -19.30 5.25
C GLU A 136 -19.14 -19.98 5.33
N LEU A 137 -20.15 -19.20 5.75
CA LEU A 137 -21.56 -19.59 5.77
C LEU A 137 -22.27 -18.77 4.69
N ASP A 138 -22.54 -19.41 3.56
CA ASP A 138 -23.23 -18.80 2.43
C ASP A 138 -24.75 -18.85 2.65
N LEU A 139 -25.36 -17.69 2.86
CA LEU A 139 -26.79 -17.52 3.02
C LEU A 139 -27.35 -16.75 1.82
N GLU A 140 -28.58 -17.07 1.40
CA GLU A 140 -29.29 -16.32 0.36
C GLU A 140 -29.84 -15.02 0.94
N THR A 141 -29.54 -13.87 0.34
CA THR A 141 -30.28 -12.64 0.65
C THR A 141 -31.69 -12.74 0.08
N VAL A 142 -32.67 -13.01 0.95
CA VAL A 142 -34.08 -13.19 0.54
C VAL A 142 -34.85 -11.87 0.52
N TYR A 143 -34.41 -10.90 1.30
CA TYR A 143 -34.97 -9.56 1.31
C TYR A 143 -33.88 -8.52 1.56
N GLU A 144 -33.98 -7.41 0.86
CA GLU A 144 -33.09 -6.27 0.99
C GLU A 144 -33.88 -4.97 0.78
N LYS A 145 -33.80 -4.05 1.75
CA LYS A 145 -34.39 -2.73 1.64
C LYS A 145 -33.48 -1.66 2.22
N PHE A 146 -33.31 -0.57 1.47
CA PHE A 146 -32.56 0.59 1.90
C PHE A 146 -33.50 1.72 2.32
N HIS A 147 -33.33 2.22 3.54
CA HIS A 147 -34.06 3.33 4.13
C HIS A 147 -33.15 4.58 4.12
N PRO A 148 -33.32 5.50 3.15
CA PRO A 148 -32.46 6.68 3.05
C PRO A 148 -32.70 7.65 4.20
N THR A 149 -31.64 8.30 4.68
CA THR A 149 -31.75 9.39 5.65
C THR A 149 -32.17 10.67 4.94
N VAL A 150 -33.33 11.21 5.30
CA VAL A 150 -33.80 12.52 4.82
C VAL A 150 -32.92 13.60 5.45
N GLN A 151 -32.23 14.40 4.64
CA GLN A 151 -31.28 15.41 5.14
C GLN A 151 -31.94 16.79 5.19
N THR A 152 -31.89 17.45 6.35
CA THR A 152 -32.29 18.86 6.49
C THR A 152 -31.07 19.76 6.25
N PHE A 153 -31.27 21.01 5.79
CA PHE A 153 -30.17 21.96 5.53
C PHE A 153 -29.23 22.17 6.73
N THR A 154 -29.75 22.09 7.96
CA THR A 154 -28.97 22.17 9.20
C THR A 154 -28.06 20.96 9.42
N ASP A 155 -28.50 19.77 9.01
CA ASP A 155 -27.77 18.51 9.19
C ASP A 155 -26.53 18.50 8.29
N ILE A 156 -26.62 19.07 7.08
CA ILE A 156 -25.51 19.16 6.12
C ILE A 156 -24.31 19.88 6.75
N ILE A 157 -24.54 21.01 7.44
CA ILE A 157 -23.46 21.79 8.07
C ILE A 157 -22.82 20.99 9.23
N GLY A 158 -23.64 20.31 10.04
CA GLY A 158 -23.16 19.46 11.13
C GLY A 158 -22.31 18.27 10.64
N HIS A 159 -22.64 17.70 9.48
CA HIS A 159 -21.88 16.59 8.88
C HIS A 159 -20.49 17.01 8.38
N TYR A 160 -20.32 18.22 7.86
CA TYR A 160 -19.00 18.75 7.50
C TYR A 160 -18.11 18.99 8.73
N ILE A 161 -18.70 19.38 9.85
CA ILE A 161 -17.97 19.61 11.11
C ILE A 161 -17.59 18.29 11.78
N SER A 162 -18.53 17.33 11.83
CA SER A 162 -18.30 16.01 12.43
C SER A 162 -17.41 15.09 11.58
N GLY A 163 -17.34 15.32 10.26
CA GLY A 163 -16.60 14.47 9.33
C GLY A 163 -17.31 13.15 9.03
N GLU A 164 -18.57 13.02 9.42
CA GLU A 164 -19.42 11.86 9.11
C GLU A 164 -20.73 12.33 8.48
N ARG A 165 -21.15 11.64 7.41
CA ARG A 165 -22.40 11.91 6.70
C ARG A 165 -23.22 10.63 6.57
N PRO A 166 -24.33 10.45 7.30
CA PRO A 166 -25.20 9.29 7.16
C PRO A 166 -25.92 9.33 5.80
N LYS A 167 -25.96 8.19 5.11
CA LYS A 167 -26.71 7.97 3.86
C LYS A 167 -28.05 7.29 4.11
N GLY A 168 -28.10 6.35 5.05
CA GLY A 168 -29.30 5.57 5.34
C GLY A 168 -29.00 4.27 6.07
N ILE A 169 -30.05 3.50 6.30
CA ILE A 169 -29.98 2.18 6.96
C ILE A 169 -30.44 1.12 5.95
N LYS A 170 -29.59 0.13 5.73
CA LYS A 170 -29.88 -1.06 4.94
C LYS A 170 -30.37 -2.17 5.86
N GLU A 171 -31.55 -2.68 5.59
CA GLU A 171 -32.15 -3.83 6.26
C GLU A 171 -32.07 -5.03 5.31
N THR A 172 -31.41 -6.10 5.75
CA THR A 172 -31.30 -7.34 4.98
C THR A 172 -31.75 -8.53 5.81
N GLU A 173 -32.41 -9.46 5.12
CA GLU A 173 -32.69 -10.80 5.62
C GLU A 173 -31.97 -11.80 4.73
N GLU A 174 -31.11 -12.60 5.33
CA GLU A 174 -30.43 -13.71 4.69
C GLU A 174 -30.94 -15.03 5.27
N MET A 175 -31.18 -16.04 4.42
CA MET A 175 -31.65 -17.35 4.86
C MET A 175 -30.92 -18.49 4.16
N LEU A 176 -30.75 -19.60 4.87
CA LEU A 176 -30.49 -20.90 4.25
C LEU A 176 -31.84 -21.62 4.12
N ARG A 177 -32.32 -21.81 2.89
CA ARG A 177 -33.69 -22.29 2.67
C ARG A 177 -33.82 -23.79 2.93
N ASP A 178 -35.02 -24.20 3.29
CA ASP A 178 -35.36 -25.63 3.30
C ASP A 178 -35.32 -26.16 1.86
N ARG A 179 -34.84 -27.39 1.66
CA ARG A 179 -34.69 -28.06 0.35
C ARG A 179 -33.67 -27.41 -0.60
N GLU A 180 -32.80 -26.56 -0.09
CA GLU A 180 -31.69 -26.00 -0.86
C GLU A 180 -30.49 -26.96 -0.86
N LEU A 181 -29.77 -27.03 -1.98
CA LEU A 181 -28.55 -27.84 -2.07
C LEU A 181 -27.40 -27.11 -1.39
N VAL A 182 -26.75 -27.79 -0.44
CA VAL A 182 -25.61 -27.24 0.31
C VAL A 182 -24.45 -28.23 0.29
N THR A 183 -23.26 -27.68 0.11
CA THR A 183 -21.98 -28.33 0.30
C THR A 183 -21.47 -28.02 1.71
N GLY A 184 -21.34 -29.07 2.53
CA GLY A 184 -20.72 -29.01 3.85
C GLY A 184 -19.32 -29.61 3.82
N VAL A 185 -18.34 -28.89 4.37
CA VAL A 185 -16.95 -29.35 4.48
C VAL A 185 -16.51 -29.27 5.93
N GLY A 186 -16.08 -30.39 6.51
CA GLY A 186 -15.71 -30.45 7.91
C GLY A 186 -15.41 -31.87 8.39
N GLU A 187 -15.44 -32.07 9.71
CA GLU A 187 -15.26 -33.39 10.31
C GLU A 187 -16.59 -34.15 10.30
N LEU A 188 -16.56 -35.39 9.82
CA LEU A 188 -17.70 -36.31 9.90
C LEU A 188 -17.48 -37.29 11.04
N VAL A 189 -18.47 -37.41 11.92
CA VAL A 189 -18.44 -38.33 13.06
C VAL A 189 -19.68 -39.19 13.06
N LEU A 190 -19.52 -40.51 13.18
CA LEU A 190 -20.63 -41.42 13.38
C LEU A 190 -20.85 -41.62 14.89
N ASP A 191 -21.93 -41.03 15.40
CA ASP A 191 -22.31 -41.08 16.82
C ASP A 191 -23.73 -41.65 16.98
N ASN A 192 -23.89 -42.69 17.80
CA ASN A 192 -25.18 -43.35 18.06
C ASN A 192 -25.99 -43.64 16.79
N ASN A 193 -25.32 -44.12 15.75
CA ASN A 193 -25.91 -44.44 14.43
C ASN A 193 -26.36 -43.23 13.59
N PHE A 194 -26.09 -42.00 14.02
CA PHE A 194 -26.30 -40.77 13.27
C PHE A 194 -24.96 -40.19 12.81
N ILE A 195 -24.88 -39.79 11.54
CA ILE A 195 -23.70 -39.09 11.03
C ILE A 195 -23.86 -37.61 11.35
N LYS A 196 -22.82 -37.01 11.93
CA LYS A 196 -22.76 -35.58 12.26
C LYS A 196 -21.65 -34.93 11.48
N LEU A 197 -21.95 -33.79 10.86
CA LEU A 197 -20.97 -32.87 10.30
C LEU A 197 -20.70 -31.79 11.33
N GLN A 198 -19.44 -31.64 11.76
CA GLN A 198 -19.06 -30.71 12.81
C GLN A 198 -17.78 -29.93 12.46
N PRO A 199 -17.54 -28.80 13.16
CA PRO A 199 -16.29 -28.07 13.03
C PRO A 199 -15.09 -28.98 13.33
N PRO A 200 -14.09 -29.03 12.44
CA PRO A 200 -12.96 -29.95 12.58
C PRO A 200 -11.96 -29.48 13.65
N LYS A 201 -10.96 -30.33 13.93
CA LYS A 201 -9.88 -30.04 14.87
C LYS A 201 -9.12 -28.74 14.53
N PRO A 202 -8.50 -28.07 15.52
CA PRO A 202 -7.80 -26.80 15.31
C PRO A 202 -6.79 -26.87 14.15
N GLY A 203 -6.94 -25.98 13.17
CA GLY A 203 -6.11 -25.93 11.96
C GLY A 203 -6.85 -26.29 10.66
N LEU A 204 -8.02 -26.92 10.77
CA LEU A 204 -8.95 -27.17 9.67
C LEU A 204 -10.11 -26.16 9.73
N GLN A 205 -10.66 -25.80 8.57
CA GLN A 205 -11.71 -24.80 8.47
C GLN A 205 -13.06 -25.46 8.17
N PHE A 206 -14.12 -24.98 8.78
CA PHE A 206 -15.48 -25.49 8.56
C PHE A 206 -16.20 -24.63 7.51
N TYR A 207 -16.81 -25.24 6.50
CA TYR A 207 -17.52 -24.53 5.44
C TYR A 207 -18.93 -25.06 5.25
N LEU A 208 -19.87 -24.12 5.03
CA LEU A 208 -21.24 -24.41 4.62
C LEU A 208 -21.59 -23.44 3.48
N SER A 209 -21.63 -23.98 2.26
CA SER A 209 -21.74 -23.20 1.03
C SER A 209 -22.86 -23.71 0.15
N ARG A 210 -23.54 -22.80 -0.57
CA ARG A 210 -24.53 -23.16 -1.60
C ARG A 210 -23.89 -23.44 -2.96
N VAL A 211 -22.62 -23.07 -3.09
CA VAL A 211 -21.77 -23.32 -4.26
C VAL A 211 -21.01 -24.63 -4.08
N ASP A 212 -20.81 -25.35 -5.18
CA ASP A 212 -20.05 -26.59 -5.24
C ASP A 212 -18.61 -26.43 -4.74
N PHE A 213 -18.05 -27.53 -4.22
CA PHE A 213 -16.72 -27.54 -3.65
C PHE A 213 -15.62 -27.12 -4.65
N GLU A 214 -15.76 -27.51 -5.93
CA GLU A 214 -14.78 -27.15 -6.96
C GLU A 214 -14.77 -25.64 -7.23
N SER A 215 -15.95 -25.02 -7.31
CA SER A 215 -16.07 -23.57 -7.45
C SER A 215 -15.55 -22.81 -6.24
N LEU A 216 -15.73 -23.35 -5.02
CA LEU A 216 -15.09 -22.80 -3.81
C LEU A 216 -13.56 -22.80 -3.93
N ILE A 217 -12.96 -23.91 -4.37
CA ILE A 217 -11.52 -24.02 -4.62
C ILE A 217 -11.09 -23.03 -5.71
N ARG A 218 -11.80 -23.00 -6.85
CA ARG A 218 -11.49 -22.15 -8.00
C ARG A 218 -11.51 -20.65 -7.66
N LYS A 219 -12.47 -20.21 -6.84
CA LYS A 219 -12.54 -18.81 -6.35
C LYS A 219 -11.27 -18.43 -5.59
N GLN A 220 -10.71 -19.36 -4.82
CA GLN A 220 -9.46 -19.13 -4.08
C GLN A 220 -8.24 -19.19 -4.99
N GLU A 221 -8.20 -20.13 -5.96
CA GLU A 221 -7.11 -20.21 -6.93
C GLU A 221 -6.94 -18.92 -7.73
N ASN A 222 -8.05 -18.32 -8.18
CA ASN A 222 -8.01 -17.09 -8.95
C ASN A 222 -7.38 -15.95 -8.15
N LYS A 223 -7.65 -15.86 -6.84
CA LYS A 223 -6.98 -14.90 -5.96
C LYS A 223 -5.48 -15.17 -5.88
N VAL A 224 -5.06 -16.42 -5.67
CA VAL A 224 -3.63 -16.79 -5.63
C VAL A 224 -2.94 -16.43 -6.94
N LYS A 225 -3.55 -16.74 -8.09
CA LYS A 225 -3.02 -16.44 -9.42
C LYS A 225 -2.87 -14.93 -9.62
N LEU A 226 -3.87 -14.15 -9.21
CA LEU A 226 -3.82 -12.68 -9.24
C LEU A 226 -2.69 -12.12 -8.36
N TRP A 227 -2.57 -12.59 -7.11
CA TRP A 227 -1.50 -12.14 -6.20
C TRP A 227 -0.11 -12.51 -6.74
N LYS A 228 0.06 -13.72 -7.30
CA LYS A 228 1.30 -14.11 -7.97
C LYS A 228 1.63 -13.19 -9.15
N ALA A 229 0.66 -12.91 -10.00
CA ALA A 229 0.83 -12.01 -11.14
C ALA A 229 1.23 -10.59 -10.69
N LEU A 230 0.58 -10.06 -9.66
CA LEU A 230 0.93 -8.77 -9.07
C LEU A 230 2.36 -8.76 -8.51
N THR A 231 2.76 -9.79 -7.77
CA THR A 231 4.14 -9.87 -7.24
C THR A 231 5.19 -9.92 -8.34
N LEU A 232 4.91 -10.61 -9.45
CA LEU A 232 5.80 -10.65 -10.62
C LEU A 232 5.90 -9.27 -11.28
N LEU A 233 4.76 -8.59 -11.49
CA LEU A 233 4.71 -7.25 -12.09
C LEU A 233 5.53 -6.25 -11.26
N PHE A 234 5.30 -6.19 -9.95
CA PHE A 234 6.05 -5.31 -9.07
C PHE A 234 7.55 -5.63 -9.07
N GLY A 235 7.90 -6.93 -9.06
CA GLY A 235 9.29 -7.37 -9.19
C GLY A 235 9.97 -6.85 -10.46
N LEU A 236 9.30 -6.95 -11.62
CA LEU A 236 9.81 -6.43 -12.89
C LEU A 236 9.99 -4.91 -12.87
N VAL A 237 9.02 -4.18 -12.33
CA VAL A 237 9.10 -2.70 -12.20
C VAL A 237 10.27 -2.31 -11.28
N THR A 238 10.46 -3.01 -10.15
CA THR A 238 11.58 -2.74 -9.24
C THR A 238 12.94 -3.03 -9.88
N CYS A 239 13.07 -4.11 -10.65
CA CYS A 239 14.30 -4.44 -11.36
C CYS A 239 14.60 -3.40 -12.46
N ALA A 240 13.59 -3.02 -13.25
CA ALA A 240 13.74 -2.02 -14.32
C ALA A 240 14.14 -0.64 -13.78
N THR A 241 13.49 -0.19 -12.70
CA THR A 241 13.80 1.09 -12.05
C THR A 241 15.19 1.08 -11.42
N THR A 242 15.58 0.00 -10.74
CA THR A 242 16.93 -0.16 -10.17
C THR A 242 17.99 -0.15 -11.27
N PHE A 243 17.79 -0.91 -12.34
CA PHE A 243 18.69 -0.93 -13.50
C PHE A 243 18.81 0.45 -14.15
N PHE A 244 17.70 1.17 -14.31
CA PHE A 244 17.70 2.53 -14.86
C PHE A 244 18.51 3.49 -13.99
N ILE A 245 18.32 3.46 -12.67
CA ILE A 245 19.06 4.30 -11.72
C ILE A 245 20.56 3.97 -11.76
N LEU A 246 20.92 2.69 -11.70
CA LEU A 246 22.32 2.24 -11.78
C LEU A 246 22.96 2.65 -13.10
N ARG A 247 22.27 2.44 -14.23
CA ARG A 247 22.75 2.87 -15.56
C ARG A 247 22.90 4.38 -15.65
N ARG A 248 22.00 5.16 -15.03
CA ARG A 248 22.09 6.63 -14.99
C ARG A 248 23.28 7.08 -14.15
N ARG A 249 23.52 6.46 -12.99
CA ARG A 249 24.70 6.72 -12.15
C ARG A 249 26.00 6.35 -12.85
N TYR A 250 26.07 5.17 -13.46
CA TYR A 250 27.24 4.73 -14.20
C TYR A 250 27.55 5.66 -15.39
N ARG A 251 26.53 6.08 -16.15
CA ARG A 251 26.72 7.05 -17.25
C ARG A 251 27.22 8.41 -16.75
N ARG A 252 26.72 8.90 -15.61
CA ARG A 252 27.22 10.15 -14.99
C ARG A 252 28.68 10.02 -14.56
N PHE A 253 29.01 8.96 -13.82
CA PHE A 253 30.37 8.71 -13.35
C PHE A 253 31.36 8.60 -14.52
N ARG A 254 31.01 7.84 -15.56
CA ARG A 254 31.85 7.71 -16.76
C ARG A 254 32.04 9.04 -17.49
N SER A 255 30.99 9.86 -17.60
CA SER A 255 31.08 11.18 -18.21
C SER A 255 31.97 12.14 -17.41
N GLU A 256 31.90 12.12 -16.08
CA GLU A 256 32.80 12.92 -15.24
C GLU A 256 34.26 12.49 -15.38
N GLN A 257 34.52 11.18 -15.46
CA GLN A 257 35.88 10.67 -15.67
C GLN A 257 36.43 11.04 -17.04
N GLU A 258 35.63 10.96 -18.10
CA GLU A 258 36.02 11.35 -19.45
C GLU A 258 36.24 12.87 -19.56
N ARG A 259 35.36 13.68 -18.97
CA ARG A 259 35.55 15.13 -18.87
C ARG A 259 36.81 15.49 -18.08
N GLY A 260 37.06 14.81 -16.96
CA GLY A 260 38.27 14.98 -16.17
C GLY A 260 39.53 14.64 -16.95
N ARG A 261 39.50 13.56 -17.74
CA ARG A 261 40.61 13.19 -18.62
C ARG A 261 40.85 14.25 -19.71
N LEU A 262 39.80 14.68 -20.42
CA LEU A 262 39.89 15.72 -21.44
C LEU A 262 40.41 17.04 -20.86
N HIS A 263 39.95 17.45 -19.66
CA HIS A 263 40.45 18.65 -18.99
C HIS A 263 41.94 18.55 -18.64
N ARG A 264 42.41 17.37 -18.20
CA ARG A 264 43.85 17.14 -17.94
C ARG A 264 44.66 17.23 -19.23
N GLU A 265 44.22 16.56 -20.29
CA GLU A 265 44.87 16.61 -21.61
C GLU A 265 44.92 18.05 -22.16
N MET A 266 43.85 18.83 -22.03
CA MET A 266 43.83 20.25 -22.40
C MET A 266 44.76 21.11 -21.53
N ALA A 267 44.83 20.86 -20.22
CA ALA A 267 45.72 21.58 -19.31
C ALA A 267 47.19 21.30 -19.63
N GLU A 268 47.53 20.05 -19.93
CA GLU A 268 48.87 19.63 -20.38
C GLU A 268 49.22 20.23 -21.76
N ALA A 269 48.30 20.24 -22.72
CA ALA A 269 48.51 20.89 -24.00
C ALA A 269 48.73 22.41 -23.85
N LYS A 270 47.97 23.06 -22.95
CA LYS A 270 48.13 24.48 -22.64
C LYS A 270 49.48 24.77 -21.97
N SER A 271 49.92 23.95 -21.02
CA SER A 271 51.22 24.14 -20.34
C SER A 271 52.40 23.92 -21.28
N ARG A 272 52.33 22.93 -22.18
CA ARG A 272 53.31 22.73 -23.26
C ARG A 272 53.42 23.96 -24.17
N ARG A 273 52.29 24.47 -24.65
CA ARG A 273 52.25 25.68 -25.49
C ARG A 273 52.79 26.92 -24.76
N MET A 274 52.54 27.05 -23.46
CA MET A 274 53.06 28.15 -22.65
C MET A 274 54.58 28.09 -22.48
N ARG A 275 55.14 26.88 -22.34
CA ARG A 275 56.60 26.64 -22.35
C ARG A 275 57.21 26.95 -23.72
N GLU A 276 56.58 26.54 -24.81
CA GLU A 276 57.04 26.84 -26.19
C GLU A 276 57.03 28.34 -26.50
N LEU A 277 56.04 29.08 -25.98
CA LEU A 277 55.94 30.54 -26.11
C LEU A 277 56.91 31.30 -25.17
N GLY A 278 57.73 30.61 -24.38
CA GLY A 278 58.73 31.23 -23.51
C GLY A 278 58.16 32.14 -22.42
N LYS A 279 56.84 32.05 -22.13
CA LYS A 279 56.21 32.78 -21.02
C LYS A 279 56.23 31.89 -19.78
N GLY A 280 57.41 31.81 -19.19
CA GLY A 280 57.57 31.38 -17.79
C GLY A 280 56.77 32.29 -16.86
N GLU A 281 56.45 31.74 -15.69
CA GLU A 281 55.68 32.36 -14.60
C GLU A 281 56.04 33.83 -14.39
N GLU A 282 55.00 34.66 -14.21
CA GLU A 282 55.08 36.02 -13.69
C GLU A 282 55.99 36.99 -14.47
N ALA A 283 55.37 37.92 -15.19
CA ALA A 283 55.98 39.25 -15.26
C ALA A 283 55.97 39.78 -13.82
N ASP A 284 57.03 39.48 -13.09
CA ASP A 284 57.40 40.09 -11.80
C ASP A 284 57.63 41.58 -12.04
N VAL A 285 56.53 42.31 -12.22
CA VAL A 285 56.53 43.76 -12.12
C VAL A 285 56.72 44.02 -10.64
N SER A 286 57.96 44.33 -10.25
CA SER A 286 58.29 44.61 -8.86
C SER A 286 57.24 45.58 -8.28
N PRO A 287 56.72 45.35 -7.05
CA PRO A 287 55.72 46.24 -6.46
C PRO A 287 56.22 47.68 -6.27
N ALA A 288 57.53 47.91 -6.46
CA ALA A 288 58.20 49.21 -6.47
C ALA A 288 58.23 49.91 -7.84
N ALA A 289 57.85 49.23 -8.93
CA ALA A 289 57.87 49.78 -10.29
C ALA A 289 56.82 50.89 -10.48
N CYS A 290 57.18 51.89 -11.29
CA CYS A 290 56.34 52.99 -11.72
C CYS A 290 55.09 52.45 -12.42
N SER A 291 53.91 52.89 -11.97
CA SER A 291 52.61 52.47 -12.55
C SER A 291 52.38 52.90 -14.01
N ILE A 292 53.26 53.73 -14.57
CA ILE A 292 53.13 54.27 -15.93
C ILE A 292 54.02 53.50 -16.91
N CYS A 293 55.34 53.48 -16.68
CA CYS A 293 56.26 52.78 -17.58
C CYS A 293 56.49 51.30 -17.22
N LEU A 294 56.14 50.88 -16.00
CA LEU A 294 56.42 49.56 -15.44
C LEU A 294 57.91 49.13 -15.48
N ALA A 295 58.82 50.08 -15.77
CA ALA A 295 60.24 49.81 -16.00
C ALA A 295 61.14 50.42 -14.90
N SER A 296 60.92 51.70 -14.57
CA SER A 296 61.70 52.41 -13.55
C SER A 296 61.01 52.33 -12.18
N GLU A 297 61.76 52.39 -11.10
CA GLU A 297 61.20 52.49 -9.75
C GLU A 297 60.48 53.83 -9.50
N ARG A 298 59.55 53.82 -8.55
CA ARG A 298 58.82 55.03 -8.13
C ARG A 298 59.77 55.97 -7.39
N SER A 299 59.93 57.18 -7.91
CA SER A 299 60.86 58.18 -7.36
C SER A 299 60.21 59.55 -7.13
N CYS A 300 58.87 59.64 -7.19
CA CYS A 300 58.13 60.89 -7.01
C CYS A 300 56.98 60.72 -6.03
N VAL A 301 56.90 61.61 -5.03
CA VAL A 301 55.70 61.83 -4.21
C VAL A 301 54.94 63.03 -4.73
N PHE A 302 53.65 62.88 -4.99
CA PHE A 302 52.79 64.01 -5.30
C PHE A 302 52.21 64.58 -4.01
N LEU A 303 52.57 65.82 -3.68
CA LEU A 303 52.06 66.50 -2.49
C LEU A 303 50.57 66.87 -2.68
N GLU A 304 49.88 67.09 -1.56
CA GLU A 304 48.42 67.21 -1.43
C GLU A 304 47.66 65.88 -1.49
N CYS A 305 47.99 64.96 -2.41
CA CYS A 305 47.34 63.64 -2.46
C CYS A 305 48.18 62.45 -1.94
N GLY A 306 49.49 62.63 -1.77
CA GLY A 306 50.40 61.66 -1.13
C GLY A 306 50.76 60.42 -1.95
N HIS A 307 50.25 60.26 -3.18
CA HIS A 307 50.49 59.06 -3.97
C HIS A 307 51.93 58.96 -4.50
N VAL A 308 52.55 57.81 -4.27
CA VAL A 308 53.87 57.42 -4.80
C VAL A 308 53.65 56.38 -5.89
N CYS A 309 53.45 56.84 -7.13
CA CYS A 309 53.05 55.96 -8.24
C CYS A 309 53.87 56.12 -9.53
N SER A 310 54.76 57.11 -9.62
CA SER A 310 55.52 57.40 -10.85
C SER A 310 57.02 57.58 -10.64
N CYS A 311 57.81 57.32 -11.68
CA CYS A 311 59.20 57.76 -11.77
C CYS A 311 59.26 59.22 -12.26
N HIS A 312 60.40 59.88 -12.07
CA HIS A 312 60.59 61.29 -12.44
C HIS A 312 60.34 61.60 -13.91
N GLU A 313 60.76 60.71 -14.82
CA GLU A 313 60.55 60.88 -16.26
C GLU A 313 59.07 60.81 -16.64
N CYS A 314 58.36 59.82 -16.09
CA CYS A 314 56.92 59.67 -16.30
C CYS A 314 56.13 60.85 -15.73
N TYR A 315 56.52 61.38 -14.55
CA TYR A 315 55.93 62.62 -14.04
C TYR A 315 56.17 63.82 -14.97
N ARG A 316 57.39 63.96 -15.53
CA ARG A 316 57.70 65.04 -16.47
C ARG A 316 56.83 64.97 -17.72
N ALA A 317 56.59 63.76 -18.22
CA ALA A 317 55.78 63.49 -19.40
C ALA A 317 54.26 63.66 -19.19
N LEU A 318 53.78 63.85 -17.95
CA LEU A 318 52.35 64.05 -17.70
C LEU A 318 51.83 65.32 -18.40
N PRO A 319 50.65 65.26 -19.04
CA PRO A 319 50.05 66.40 -19.72
C PRO A 319 49.70 67.51 -18.73
N SER A 320 49.70 68.76 -19.20
CA SER A 320 49.31 69.93 -18.40
C SER A 320 47.80 70.16 -18.47
N PRO A 321 47.11 70.43 -17.33
CA PRO A 321 47.63 70.44 -15.96
C PRO A 321 47.92 69.03 -15.44
N LYS A 322 49.04 68.86 -14.72
CA LYS A 322 49.50 67.56 -14.22
C LYS A 322 48.52 66.98 -13.20
N LYS A 323 48.08 65.74 -13.40
CA LYS A 323 47.15 65.03 -12.51
C LYS A 323 47.72 63.70 -12.04
N CYS A 324 47.40 63.31 -10.81
CA CYS A 324 47.80 62.01 -10.26
C CYS A 324 47.13 60.85 -11.04
N PRO A 325 47.88 59.84 -11.52
CA PRO A 325 47.30 58.65 -12.19
C PRO A 325 46.34 57.83 -11.32
N ILE A 326 46.45 57.93 -10.00
CA ILE A 326 45.65 57.17 -9.05
C ILE A 326 44.35 57.90 -8.70
N CYS A 327 44.45 59.11 -8.11
CA CYS A 327 43.28 59.85 -7.62
C CYS A 327 42.79 60.97 -8.57
N ARG A 328 43.55 61.31 -9.61
CA ARG A 328 43.26 62.37 -10.60
C ARG A 328 43.27 63.80 -10.04
N ASP A 329 43.70 64.01 -8.80
CA ASP A 329 43.94 65.35 -8.25
C ASP A 329 45.07 66.08 -8.97
N VAL A 330 44.97 67.41 -9.03
CA VAL A 330 45.99 68.27 -9.64
C VAL A 330 47.25 68.24 -8.78
N ILE A 331 48.38 67.94 -9.40
CA ILE A 331 49.69 67.89 -8.72
C ILE A 331 50.23 69.31 -8.63
N SER A 332 50.17 69.90 -7.44
CA SER A 332 50.70 71.25 -7.18
C SER A 332 52.22 71.24 -6.96
N ARG A 333 52.73 70.19 -6.31
CA ARG A 333 54.16 70.03 -5.98
C ARG A 333 54.56 68.55 -6.03
N VAL A 334 55.80 68.29 -6.41
CA VAL A 334 56.42 66.96 -6.42
C VAL A 334 57.69 66.98 -5.59
N VAL A 335 57.93 65.93 -4.81
CA VAL A 335 59.18 65.73 -4.07
C VAL A 335 59.83 64.43 -4.56
N PRO A 336 61.13 64.45 -4.95
CA PRO A 336 61.84 63.23 -5.29
C PRO A 336 62.03 62.35 -4.05
N LEU A 337 61.76 61.06 -4.19
CA LEU A 337 62.10 60.04 -3.20
C LEU A 337 63.49 59.51 -3.49
N TYR A 338 64.35 59.54 -2.48
CA TYR A 338 65.61 58.82 -2.47
C TYR A 338 65.40 57.55 -1.64
N ASN A 339 65.32 56.40 -2.30
CA ASN A 339 65.42 55.11 -1.61
C ASN A 339 66.89 54.90 -1.23
N SER A 340 67.14 54.65 0.06
CA SER A 340 68.45 54.26 0.61
C SER A 340 68.74 52.79 0.38
#